data_AF-A0A158BT91-F1
#
_entry.id   AF-A0A158BT91-F1
#
_cell.length_a   1.000
_cell.length_b   1.000
_cell.length_c   1.000
_cell.angle_alpha   90.00
_cell.angle_beta   90.00
_cell.angle_gamma   90.00
#
_symmetry.space_group_name_H-M   'P 1'
#
loop_
_entity.id
_entity.type
_entity.pdbx_description
1 polymer ?
#
loop_
_entity_poly.entity_id
_entity_poly.type
_entity_poly.pdbx_seq_one_letter_code
_entity_poly.pdbx_strand_id
1 'polypeptide(L)'
;MRSTKAISAVERLKTRSGNANYAAISMPGGYFYLAERSPEGSKKLCDPMPMDDFVAFVNARDPAKPRKVSKLDLAMEEQIGRSGKRTAKAGAASDD
;
A
#
# COMPACT_ATOMS: atom_id res chain seq x y z
N MET A 1 -15.10 -0.60 5.87
CA MET A 1 -13.97 -0.50 6.83
C MET A 1 -12.67 -1.02 6.21
N ARG A 2 -12.14 -0.35 5.17
CA ARG A 2 -10.86 -0.74 4.54
C ARG A 2 -9.65 -0.23 5.34
N SER A 3 -9.71 1.05 5.72
CA SER A 3 -8.71 1.71 6.56
C SER A 3 -8.41 0.93 7.86
N THR A 4 -9.43 0.32 8.46
CA THR A 4 -9.31 -0.46 9.70
C THR A 4 -8.38 -1.68 9.55
N LYS A 5 -8.44 -2.41 8.43
CA LYS A 5 -7.56 -3.58 8.22
C LYS A 5 -6.09 -3.17 8.09
N ALA A 6 -5.81 -2.15 7.28
CA ALA A 6 -4.46 -1.62 7.11
C ALA A 6 -3.87 -1.11 8.44
N ILE A 7 -4.66 -0.37 9.22
CA ILE A 7 -4.25 0.10 10.55
C ILE A 7 -3.97 -1.08 11.47
N SER A 8 -4.87 -2.07 11.55
CA SER A 8 -4.69 -3.23 12.43
C SER A 8 -3.45 -4.07 12.08
N ALA A 9 -3.11 -4.19 10.79
CA ALA A 9 -1.90 -4.88 10.36
C ALA A 9 -0.64 -4.15 10.85
N VAL A 10 -0.61 -2.82 10.73
CA VAL A 10 0.51 -2.00 11.21
C VAL A 10 0.59 -2.00 12.73
N GLU A 11 -0.53 -1.96 13.45
CA GLU A 11 -0.53 -2.10 14.92
C GLU A 11 0.12 -3.42 15.37
N ARG A 12 -0.26 -4.54 14.73
CA ARG A 12 0.38 -5.84 15.00
C ARG A 12 1.87 -5.83 14.70
N LEU A 13 2.28 -5.19 13.59
CA LEU A 13 3.70 -5.02 13.26
C LEU A 13 4.43 -4.23 14.36
N LYS A 14 3.87 -3.12 14.83
CA LYS A 14 4.45 -2.32 15.93
C LYS A 14 4.65 -3.15 17.19
N THR A 15 3.61 -3.89 17.59
CA THR A 15 3.65 -4.72 18.80
C THR A 15 4.67 -5.83 18.67
N ARG A 16 4.77 -6.47 17.50
CA ARG A 16 5.67 -7.61 17.27
C ARG A 16 7.13 -7.18 17.11
N SER A 17 7.38 -6.07 16.41
CA SER A 17 8.75 -5.58 16.15
C SER A 17 9.30 -4.69 17.26
N GLY A 18 8.46 -4.25 18.20
CA GLY A 18 8.80 -3.24 19.22
C GLY A 18 9.04 -1.84 18.67
N ASN A 19 8.76 -1.59 17.38
CA ASN A 19 8.99 -0.30 16.72
C ASN A 19 7.65 0.43 16.54
N ALA A 20 7.35 1.36 17.44
CA ALA A 20 6.12 2.15 17.42
C ALA A 20 6.04 3.16 16.26
N ASN A 21 7.16 3.39 15.56
CA ASN A 21 7.28 4.42 14.54
C ASN A 21 6.65 4.06 13.19
N TYR A 22 6.20 2.83 13.01
CA TYR A 22 5.51 2.45 11.79
C TYR A 22 4.18 3.19 11.63
N ALA A 23 3.79 3.47 10.39
CA ALA A 23 2.54 4.13 10.07
C ALA A 23 2.00 3.63 8.72
N ALA A 24 0.73 3.26 8.69
CA ALA A 24 0.01 3.10 7.43
C ALA A 24 -0.42 4.48 6.94
N ILE A 25 -0.07 4.82 5.70
CA ILE A 25 -0.58 6.03 5.04
C ILE A 25 -1.55 5.61 3.95
N SER A 26 -2.78 6.12 4.03
CA SER A 26 -3.81 5.91 3.02
C SER A 26 -3.68 6.94 1.90
N MET A 27 -3.76 6.47 0.66
CA MET A 27 -3.73 7.28 -0.54
C MET A 27 -5.10 7.28 -1.24
N PRO A 28 -5.40 8.32 -2.05
CA PRO A 28 -6.55 8.30 -2.95
C PRO A 28 -6.52 7.03 -3.84
N GLY A 29 -7.70 6.51 -4.16
CA GLY A 29 -7.81 5.28 -4.97
C GLY A 29 -7.71 3.97 -4.17
N GLY A 30 -7.62 4.03 -2.83
CA GLY A 30 -7.63 2.83 -1.99
C GLY A 30 -6.26 2.15 -1.86
N TYR A 31 -5.20 2.87 -2.18
CA TYR A 31 -3.82 2.44 -1.99
C TYR A 31 -3.31 2.77 -0.60
N PHE A 32 -2.35 1.99 -0.13
CA PHE A 32 -1.71 2.15 1.16
C PHE A 32 -0.21 1.95 1.02
N TYR A 33 0.57 2.69 1.81
CA TYR A 33 2.01 2.43 1.95
C TYR A 33 2.43 2.50 3.42
N LEU A 34 3.53 1.80 3.72
CA LEU A 34 4.13 1.78 5.04
C LEU A 34 5.17 2.89 5.10
N ALA A 35 5.08 3.70 6.14
CA ALA A 35 6.11 4.68 6.47
C ALA A 35 6.68 4.39 7.86
N GLU A 36 7.94 4.69 8.06
CA GLU A 36 8.58 4.74 9.37
C GLU A 36 8.85 6.19 9.72
N ARG A 37 8.33 6.62 10.87
CA ARG A 37 8.53 7.98 11.38
C ARG A 37 9.84 8.07 12.14
N SER A 38 10.65 9.05 11.82
CA SER A 38 11.85 9.41 12.55
C SER A 38 11.78 10.91 12.92
N PRO A 39 12.65 11.39 13.82
CA PRO A 39 12.76 12.82 14.12
C PRO A 39 13.08 13.68 12.88
N GLU A 40 13.71 13.08 11.86
CA GLU A 40 14.10 13.75 10.61
C GLU A 40 12.98 13.74 9.54
N GLY A 41 11.90 12.99 9.77
CA GLY A 41 10.76 12.92 8.85
C GLY A 41 10.16 11.53 8.75
N SER A 42 9.49 11.24 7.63
CA SER A 42 8.88 9.94 7.40
C SER A 42 9.54 9.23 6.21
N LYS A 43 10.13 8.07 6.47
CA LYS A 43 10.73 7.23 5.43
C LYS A 43 9.68 6.28 4.88
N LYS A 44 9.42 6.37 3.57
CA LYS A 44 8.57 5.42 2.86
C LYS A 44 9.30 4.08 2.71
N LEU A 45 8.65 2.99 3.12
CA LEU A 45 9.22 1.65 3.20
C LEU A 45 8.74 0.70 2.09
N CYS A 46 7.71 1.10 1.35
CA CYS A 46 7.18 0.41 0.18
C CYS A 46 6.42 1.39 -0.71
N ASP A 47 6.21 1.04 -1.97
CA ASP A 47 5.33 1.79 -2.85
C ASP A 47 3.84 1.68 -2.46
N PRO A 48 2.99 2.63 -2.90
CA PRO A 48 1.56 2.55 -2.65
C PRO A 48 0.99 1.33 -3.36
N MET A 49 0.39 0.43 -2.59
CA MET A 49 -0.16 -0.84 -3.06
C MET A 49 -1.61 -1.01 -2.58
N PRO A 50 -2.41 -1.85 -3.24
CA PRO A 50 -3.75 -2.20 -2.78
C PRO A 50 -3.76 -2.71 -1.35
N MET A 51 -4.90 -2.61 -0.69
CA MET A 51 -5.03 -2.95 0.73
C MET A 51 -4.59 -4.39 1.06
N ASP A 52 -5.00 -5.36 0.25
CA ASP A 52 -4.69 -6.77 0.54
C ASP A 52 -3.19 -7.05 0.41
N ASP A 53 -2.54 -6.48 -0.62
CA ASP A 53 -1.08 -6.54 -0.81
C ASP A 53 -0.35 -5.82 0.33
N PHE A 54 -0.86 -4.65 0.74
CA PHE A 54 -0.31 -3.91 1.87
C PHE A 54 -0.32 -4.74 3.16
N VAL A 55 -1.45 -5.40 3.44
CA VAL A 55 -1.58 -6.26 4.62
C VAL A 55 -0.63 -7.47 4.52
N ALA A 56 -0.54 -8.11 3.36
CA ALA A 56 0.39 -9.22 3.14
C ALA A 56 1.85 -8.78 3.33
N PHE A 57 2.23 -7.64 2.77
CA PHE A 57 3.55 -7.04 2.91
C PHE A 57 3.92 -6.74 4.36
N VAL A 58 3.01 -6.09 5.10
CA VAL A 58 3.20 -5.77 6.53
C VAL A 58 3.33 -7.05 7.37
N ASN A 59 2.50 -8.06 7.09
CA ASN A 59 2.54 -9.33 7.80
C ASN A 59 3.84 -10.11 7.52
N ALA A 60 4.33 -10.09 6.27
CA ALA A 60 5.55 -10.77 5.83
C ALA A 60 6.85 -10.07 6.26
N ARG A 61 6.79 -8.81 6.71
CA ARG A 61 7.96 -7.99 7.07
C ARG A 61 8.71 -8.46 8.31
N ASP A 62 8.31 -9.57 8.92
CA ASP A 62 8.90 -10.07 10.15
C ASP A 62 8.93 -11.61 10.23
N PRO A 63 9.88 -12.25 9.54
CA PRO A 63 10.58 -13.37 10.11
C PRO A 63 11.75 -12.80 10.92
N ALA A 64 11.80 -13.14 12.22
CA ALA A 64 12.90 -12.81 13.10
C ALA A 64 14.26 -12.94 12.37
N LYS A 65 14.96 -11.80 12.28
CA LYS A 65 16.40 -11.58 12.01
C LYS A 65 17.24 -12.85 11.80
N PRO A 66 18.19 -12.89 10.84
CA PRO A 66 18.36 -12.16 9.57
C PRO A 66 18.67 -13.11 8.39
N ARG A 67 18.38 -12.77 7.12
CA ARG A 67 19.28 -13.09 5.98
C ARG A 67 18.99 -12.18 4.78
N LYS A 68 20.07 -11.60 4.26
CA LYS A 68 20.16 -10.78 3.05
C LYS A 68 19.45 -11.47 1.89
N VAL A 69 18.38 -10.91 1.35
CA VAL A 69 18.06 -11.03 -0.08
C VAL A 69 17.41 -9.75 -0.58
N SER A 70 18.20 -9.06 -1.41
CA SER A 70 17.76 -8.11 -2.43
C SER A 70 16.73 -8.75 -3.36
N LYS A 71 15.64 -8.04 -3.67
CA LYS A 71 14.66 -8.26 -4.75
C LYS A 71 13.87 -6.94 -4.84
N LEU A 72 14.03 -6.00 -5.76
CA LEU A 72 14.16 -6.09 -7.22
C LEU A 72 13.34 -7.24 -7.80
N ASP A 73 12.04 -7.24 -7.53
CA ASP A 73 11.05 -8.03 -8.25
C ASP A 73 9.64 -7.53 -7.89
N LEU A 74 8.65 -7.78 -8.74
CA LEU A 74 7.27 -7.25 -8.69
C LEU A 74 7.08 -5.85 -9.30
N ALA A 75 7.75 -5.64 -10.43
CA ALA A 75 7.09 -4.91 -11.49
C ALA A 75 5.78 -5.64 -11.85
N MET A 76 4.68 -4.90 -11.92
CA MET A 76 3.85 -4.92 -13.12
C MET A 76 3.16 -6.27 -13.45
N GLU A 77 2.23 -6.71 -12.62
CA GLU A 77 1.19 -7.68 -13.03
C GLU A 77 -0.16 -7.12 -12.54
N GLU A 78 -0.86 -6.36 -13.38
CA GLU A 78 -1.94 -6.91 -14.22
C GLU A 78 -3.05 -7.62 -13.41
N GLN A 79 -4.15 -6.92 -13.14
CA GLN A 79 -5.45 -7.26 -13.72
C GLN A 79 -6.59 -6.42 -13.14
N ILE A 80 -7.08 -5.50 -13.97
CA ILE A 80 -8.48 -5.37 -14.39
C ILE A 80 -9.48 -6.16 -13.51
N GLY A 81 -10.10 -5.45 -12.57
CA GLY A 81 -11.18 -5.94 -11.71
C GLY A 81 -12.33 -4.93 -11.62
N ARG A 82 -12.95 -4.64 -12.77
CA ARG A 82 -14.34 -4.19 -12.97
C ARG A 82 -15.12 -3.70 -11.74
N SER A 83 -15.49 -2.43 -11.77
CA SER A 83 -16.90 -1.98 -11.86
C SER A 83 -17.05 -0.59 -11.23
N GLY A 84 -17.60 0.36 -11.99
CA GLY A 84 -18.15 1.58 -11.40
C GLY A 84 -17.91 2.86 -12.18
N LYS A 85 -18.79 3.12 -13.15
CA LYS A 85 -19.23 4.45 -13.57
C LYS A 85 -18.16 5.40 -14.12
N ARG A 86 -18.01 5.41 -15.44
CA ARG A 86 -18.02 6.68 -16.17
C ARG A 86 -18.96 6.56 -17.35
N THR A 87 -20.19 7.00 -17.11
CA THR A 87 -21.12 7.51 -18.11
C THR A 87 -20.33 8.43 -19.05
N ALA A 88 -20.07 7.95 -20.26
CA ALA A 88 -19.68 8.80 -21.37
C ALA A 88 -20.92 9.62 -21.75
N LYS A 89 -20.91 10.91 -21.43
CA LYS A 89 -21.84 11.89 -21.99
C LYS A 89 -21.03 12.96 -22.72
N ALA A 90 -21.27 13.00 -24.02
CA ALA A 90 -21.19 14.13 -24.94
C ALA A 90 -19.81 14.68 -25.33
N GLY A 91 -19.54 14.62 -26.64
CA GLY A 91 -18.46 15.32 -27.31
C GLY A 91 -18.30 14.87 -28.76
N ALA A 92 -19.39 14.86 -29.53
CA ALA A 92 -19.35 14.70 -30.99
C ALA A 92 -19.72 16.05 -31.62
N ALA A 93 -18.73 16.74 -32.18
CA ALA A 93 -18.91 17.82 -33.17
C ALA A 93 -17.53 18.28 -33.68
N SER A 94 -17.25 17.99 -34.96
CA SER A 94 -16.52 18.80 -35.96
C SER A 94 -15.93 17.84 -37.01
N ASP A 95 -16.67 17.45 -38.04
CA ASP A 95 -16.92 18.12 -39.35
C ASP A 95 -15.74 18.03 -40.33
N ASP A 96 -16.09 17.54 -41.53
CA ASP A 96 -15.34 17.53 -42.79
C ASP A 96 -15.51 18.89 -43.49
#